data_AF-A0A059AZL7-F1
#
_entry.id   AF-A0A059AZL7-F1
#
_cell.length_a   1.000
_cell.length_b   1.000
_cell.length_c   1.000
_cell.angle_alpha   90.00
_cell.angle_beta   90.00
_cell.angle_gamma   90.00
#
_symmetry.space_group_name_H-M   'P 1'
#
loop_
_entity.id
_entity.type
_entity.pdbx_description
1 polymer ?
#
loop_
_entity_poly.entity_id
_entity_poly.type
_entity_poly.pdbx_seq_one_letter_code
_entity_poly.pdbx_strand_id
1 'polypeptide(L)'
;KAWSNKPKSGAVKDITDAGSIKLAMAGSACETIEKVEQTLLQMDGDVDAAIEYLIAEQGIEDFSEETVWSPCNTDASHGNG
;
A
#
# COMPACT_ATOMS: atom_id res chain seq x y z
N LYS A 1 9.94 50.83 -20.22
CA LYS A 1 11.15 50.25 -19.60
C LYS A 1 10.74 48.90 -19.01
N ALA A 2 11.26 47.81 -19.57
CA ALA A 2 10.94 46.44 -19.14
C ALA A 2 11.70 46.07 -17.85
N TRP A 3 11.12 45.21 -17.01
CA TRP A 3 11.76 44.10 -16.26
C TRP A 3 10.71 43.47 -15.32
N SER A 4 10.03 42.39 -15.73
CA SER A 4 10.36 40.99 -15.37
C SER A 4 10.25 40.66 -13.88
N ASN A 5 9.19 39.93 -13.51
CA ASN A 5 9.29 38.84 -12.55
C ASN A 5 8.48 37.63 -13.06
N LYS A 6 9.24 36.60 -13.44
CA LYS A 6 8.91 35.22 -13.82
C LYS A 6 7.47 34.74 -13.53
N PRO A 7 6.82 34.00 -14.46
CA PRO A 7 5.82 33.05 -14.02
C PRO A 7 6.52 32.03 -13.11
N LYS A 8 6.05 31.88 -11.86
CA LYS A 8 6.45 30.74 -11.01
C LYS A 8 5.76 29.50 -11.59
N SER A 9 6.30 29.04 -12.72
CA SER A 9 6.06 27.71 -13.26
C SER A 9 6.67 26.74 -12.26
N GLY A 10 5.86 26.35 -11.30
CA GLY A 10 5.97 25.05 -10.67
C GLY A 10 4.68 24.35 -11.03
N ALA A 11 4.59 23.85 -12.27
CA ALA A 11 3.75 22.69 -12.51
C ALA A 11 4.02 21.74 -11.35
N VAL A 12 2.98 21.37 -10.60
CA VAL A 12 3.03 20.24 -9.69
C VAL A 12 3.51 19.11 -10.58
N LYS A 13 4.82 18.85 -10.49
CA LYS A 13 5.38 17.69 -11.14
C LYS A 13 5.02 16.65 -10.11
N ASP A 14 3.93 15.98 -10.40
CA ASP A 14 3.75 14.59 -10.00
C ASP A 14 4.97 13.82 -10.48
N ILE A 15 6.06 13.97 -9.75
CA ILE A 15 7.22 13.11 -9.82
C ILE A 15 7.17 12.33 -8.53
N THR A 16 6.08 11.57 -8.37
CA THR A 16 6.07 10.47 -7.43
C THR A 16 7.28 9.63 -7.76
N ASP A 17 8.24 9.59 -6.83
CA ASP A 17 9.52 8.95 -7.06
C ASP A 17 9.29 7.46 -7.39
N ALA A 18 9.97 6.95 -8.42
CA ALA A 18 9.82 5.55 -8.81
C ALA A 18 10.19 4.57 -7.66
N GLY A 19 11.04 5.00 -6.73
CA GLY A 19 11.33 4.30 -5.49
C GLY A 19 10.12 4.28 -4.54
N SER A 20 9.45 5.42 -4.35
CA SER A 20 8.21 5.52 -3.57
C SER A 20 7.10 4.61 -4.13
N ILE A 21 6.91 4.59 -5.45
CA ILE A 21 5.93 3.69 -6.11
C ILE A 21 6.28 2.24 -5.84
N LYS A 22 7.56 1.86 -5.98
CA LYS A 22 8.02 0.49 -5.74
C LYS A 22 7.87 0.07 -4.28
N LEU A 23 8.15 0.96 -3.33
CA LEU A 23 7.96 0.71 -1.90
C LEU A 23 6.49 0.53 -1.56
N ALA A 24 5.62 1.38 -2.08
CA ALA A 24 4.19 1.28 -1.87
C ALA A 24 3.59 0.00 -2.49
N MET A 25 4.00 -0.39 -3.70
CA MET A 25 3.63 -1.69 -4.30
C MET A 25 4.08 -2.87 -3.44
N ALA A 26 5.33 -2.84 -2.96
CA ALA A 26 5.86 -3.91 -2.12
C ALA A 26 5.17 -3.98 -0.73
N GLY A 27 4.80 -2.83 -0.16
CA GLY A 27 4.17 -2.74 1.16
C GLY A 27 2.67 -3.04 1.16
N SER A 28 1.96 -2.68 0.08
CA SER A 28 0.53 -2.91 -0.07
C SER A 28 0.18 -4.20 -0.81
N ALA A 29 1.18 -4.88 -1.39
CA ALA A 29 1.01 -5.96 -2.36
C ALA A 29 0.15 -5.57 -3.59
N CYS A 30 -0.03 -4.27 -3.86
CA CYS A 30 -0.80 -3.80 -5.01
C CYS A 30 0.05 -3.88 -6.28
N GLU A 31 -0.44 -4.61 -7.28
CA GLU A 31 0.24 -4.79 -8.58
C GLU A 31 -0.01 -3.61 -9.55
N THR A 32 -0.96 -2.73 -9.22
CA THR A 32 -1.40 -1.64 -10.10
C THR A 32 -0.63 -0.35 -9.83
N ILE A 33 0.35 -0.07 -10.69
CA ILE A 33 1.20 1.13 -10.62
C ILE A 33 0.37 2.42 -10.65
N GLU A 34 -0.60 2.54 -11.57
CA GLU A 34 -1.43 3.76 -11.71
C GLU A 34 -2.20 4.09 -10.43
N LYS A 35 -2.70 3.05 -9.73
CA LYS A 35 -3.43 3.20 -8.48
C LYS A 35 -2.51 3.67 -7.35
N VAL A 36 -1.32 3.09 -7.28
CA VAL A 36 -0.30 3.43 -6.29
C VAL A 36 0.22 4.86 -6.52
N GLU A 37 0.45 5.24 -7.77
CA GLU A 37 0.89 6.59 -8.14
C GLU A 37 -0.16 7.64 -7.79
N GLN A 38 -1.44 7.40 -8.11
CA GLN A 38 -2.52 8.30 -7.70
C GLN A 38 -2.69 8.40 -6.18
N THR A 39 -2.51 7.29 -5.46
CA THR A 39 -2.63 7.29 -3.99
C THR A 39 -1.48 8.08 -3.36
N LEU A 40 -0.26 7.86 -3.83
CA LEU A 40 0.91 8.62 -3.41
C LEU A 40 0.73 10.10 -3.70
N LEU A 41 0.19 10.47 -4.86
CA LEU A 41 -0.13 11.86 -5.15
C LEU A 41 -1.15 12.45 -4.16
N GLN A 42 -2.25 11.74 -3.92
CA GLN A 42 -3.30 12.19 -3.00
C GLN A 42 -2.78 12.36 -1.57
N MET A 43 -1.71 11.67 -1.22
CA MET A 43 -1.07 11.69 0.10
C MET A 43 0.23 12.52 0.13
N ASP A 44 0.41 13.43 -0.83
CA ASP A 44 1.56 14.36 -0.91
C ASP A 44 2.92 13.63 -0.98
N GLY A 45 2.93 12.39 -1.49
CA GLY A 45 4.10 11.52 -1.59
C GLY A 45 4.41 10.70 -0.34
N ASP A 46 3.53 10.69 0.67
CA ASP A 46 3.70 9.88 1.87
C ASP A 46 3.48 8.39 1.57
N VAL A 47 4.58 7.62 1.67
CA VAL A 47 4.60 6.20 1.32
C VAL A 47 3.91 5.34 2.37
N ASP A 48 4.10 5.67 3.65
CA ASP A 48 3.51 4.92 4.77
C ASP A 48 1.98 5.06 4.76
N ALA A 49 1.47 6.30 4.63
CA ALA A 49 0.05 6.55 4.52
C ALA A 49 -0.56 5.89 3.27
N ALA A 50 0.14 5.90 2.13
CA ALA A 50 -0.33 5.27 0.90
C ALA A 50 -0.43 3.75 1.03
N ILE A 51 0.53 3.11 1.70
CA ILE A 51 0.48 1.69 2.00
C ILE A 51 -0.72 1.38 2.91
N GLU A 52 -0.91 2.13 4.00
CA GLU A 52 -2.05 1.96 4.91
C GLU A 52 -3.39 2.11 4.17
N TYR A 53 -3.52 3.11 3.30
CA TYR A 53 -4.72 3.33 2.49
C TYR A 53 -4.97 2.20 1.49
N LEU A 54 -3.94 1.77 0.74
CA LEU A 54 -4.06 0.68 -0.24
C LEU A 54 -4.40 -0.65 0.44
N ILE A 55 -3.85 -0.91 1.63
CA ILE A 55 -4.22 -2.08 2.44
C ILE A 55 -5.66 -1.94 2.94
N ALA A 56 -6.08 -0.76 3.41
CA ALA A 56 -7.46 -0.52 3.86
C ALA A 56 -8.49 -0.61 2.73
N GLU A 57 -8.14 -0.17 1.51
CA GLU A 57 -8.97 -0.34 0.30
C GLU A 57 -9.13 -1.82 -0.08
N GLN A 58 -8.09 -2.64 0.09
CA GLN A 58 -8.14 -4.09 -0.12
C GLN A 58 -8.83 -4.82 1.06
N GLY A 59 -8.76 -4.24 2.26
CA GLY A 59 -9.08 -4.84 3.56
C GLY A 59 -10.55 -4.96 3.94
N ILE A 60 -11.47 -5.03 2.96
CA ILE A 60 -12.85 -5.44 3.21
C ILE A 60 -13.21 -6.81 2.63
N GLU A 61 -12.28 -7.51 2.00
CA GLU A 61 -12.52 -8.81 1.34
C GLU A 61 -11.56 -9.93 1.80
N ASP A 62 -11.10 -9.93 3.06
CA ASP A 62 -10.51 -11.14 3.70
C ASP A 62 -11.10 -11.38 5.11
N PHE A 63 -12.35 -10.97 5.30
CA PHE A 63 -13.14 -11.38 6.47
C PHE A 63 -14.45 -12.06 6.07
N SER A 64 -14.55 -12.54 4.82
CA SER A 64 -15.48 -13.63 4.49
C SER A 64 -14.92 -14.95 5.02
N GLU A 65 -14.95 -15.08 6.34
CA GLU A 65 -15.14 -16.32 7.10
C GLU A 65 -15.36 -17.62 6.31
N GLU A 66 -14.29 -18.37 6.01
CA GLU A 66 -14.36 -19.84 6.01
C GLU A 66 -13.06 -20.47 6.53
N THR A 67 -13.05 -20.70 7.84
CA THR A 67 -12.80 -22.02 8.44
C THR A 67 -12.02 -23.00 7.56
N VAL A 68 -10.72 -23.11 7.79
CA VAL A 68 -10.06 -24.38 8.19
C VAL A 68 -8.72 -23.97 8.82
N TRP A 69 -8.81 -23.48 10.05
CA TRP A 69 -7.76 -23.79 11.01
C TRP A 69 -7.83 -25.31 11.20
N SER A 70 -7.10 -26.05 10.38
CA SER A 70 -6.90 -27.49 10.55
C SER A 70 -6.59 -27.70 12.03
N PRO A 71 -7.40 -28.45 12.79
CA PRO A 71 -7.09 -28.66 14.18
C PRO A 71 -5.87 -29.57 14.20
N CYS A 72 -4.69 -28.97 14.30
CA CYS A 72 -3.50 -29.65 14.80
C CYS A 72 -3.70 -29.88 16.31
N ASN A 73 -4.75 -30.61 16.70
CA ASN A 73 -4.86 -31.11 18.06
C ASN A 73 -4.00 -32.38 18.15
N THR A 74 -2.71 -32.13 18.36
CA THR A 74 -1.89 -32.78 19.37
C THR A 74 -2.24 -34.24 19.67
N ASP A 75 -1.39 -35.11 19.10
CA ASP A 75 -0.82 -36.29 19.75
C ASP A 75 -1.18 -36.42 21.25
N ALA A 76 -2.19 -37.22 21.55
CA ALA A 76 -2.34 -37.83 22.87
C ALA A 76 -1.56 -39.15 22.87
N SER A 77 -0.23 -39.06 22.81
CA SER A 77 0.66 -40.11 23.28
C SER A 77 0.61 -40.11 24.80
N HIS A 78 0.15 -41.21 25.41
CA HIS A 78 0.48 -41.78 26.73
C HIS A 78 -0.55 -42.94 26.91
N GLY A 79 -0.26 -44.24 26.94
CA GLY A 79 0.87 -44.96 27.48
C GLY A 79 0.31 -46.08 28.38
N ASN A 80 0.44 -47.34 27.94
CA ASN A 80 0.57 -48.59 28.70
C ASN A 80 -0.41 -48.93 29.86
N GLY A 81 -1.15 -50.03 29.71
CA GLY A 81 -1.82 -50.78 30.78
C GLY A 81 -2.75 -51.86 30.27
#